data_AF-A0A2G6MXT3-F1
#
_entry.id   AF-A0A2G6MXT3-F1
#
_cell.length_a   1.000
_cell.length_b   1.000
_cell.length_c   1.000
_cell.angle_alpha   90.00
_cell.angle_beta   90.00
_cell.angle_gamma   90.00
#
_symmetry.space_group_name_H-M   'P 1'
#
loop_
_entity.id
_entity.type
_entity.pdbx_description
1 polymer ?
#
loop_
_entity_poly.entity_id
_entity_poly.type
_entity_poly.pdbx_seq_one_letter_code
_entity_poly.pdbx_strand_id
1 'polypeptide(L)' 'MLSTEKIANAFKAICEEAEKLPKKTLSDKEKERVKTIIAIAKHQSDIRGSAKGSCKKKKHCSKK' A
#
# COMPACT_ATOMS: atom_id res chain seq x y z
N MET A 1 12.69 -0.34 15.82
CA MET A 1 11.63 -0.53 14.80
C MET A 1 11.12 0.83 14.36
N LEU A 2 10.90 1.05 13.06
CA LEU A 2 10.24 2.27 12.55
C LEU A 2 8.81 2.34 13.10
N SER A 3 8.32 3.55 13.42
CA SER A 3 6.93 3.72 13.85
C SER A 3 5.97 3.36 12.70
N THR A 4 4.81 2.81 13.06
CA THR A 4 3.77 2.39 12.09
C THR A 4 3.41 3.51 11.13
N GLU A 5 3.35 4.75 11.62
CA GLU A 5 3.10 5.96 10.82
C GLU A 5 4.20 6.25 9.81
N LYS A 6 5.48 6.09 10.18
CA LYS A 6 6.60 6.27 9.24
C LYS A 6 6.54 5.25 8.11
N ILE A 7 6.15 4.02 8.41
CA ILE A 7 5.98 2.97 7.41
C ILE A 7 4.75 3.26 6.52
N ALA A 8 3.64 3.70 7.09
CA ALA A 8 2.45 4.09 6.33
C ALA A 8 2.74 5.24 5.35
N ASN A 9 3.47 6.27 5.81
CA ASN A 9 3.87 7.40 4.98
C ASN A 9 4.84 6.97 3.86
N ALA A 10 5.76 6.04 4.13
CA ALA A 10 6.63 5.49 3.08
C ALA A 10 5.83 4.78 1.99
N PHE A 11 4.82 3.97 2.35
CA PHE A 11 3.94 3.34 1.36
C PHE A 11 3.10 4.35 0.58
N LYS A 12 2.66 5.44 1.22
CA LYS A 12 1.96 6.53 0.54
C LYS A 12 2.85 7.21 -0.51
N ALA A 13 4.10 7.51 -0.16
CA ALA A 13 5.07 8.07 -1.10
C ALA A 13 5.35 7.14 -2.29
N ILE A 14 5.41 5.81 -2.07
CA ILE A 14 5.54 4.82 -3.15
C ILE A 14 4.34 4.88 -4.11
N CYS A 15 3.11 4.99 -3.58
CA CYS A 15 1.93 5.16 -4.43
C CYS A 15 2.03 6.43 -5.28
N GLU A 16 2.40 7.55 -4.68
CA GLU A 16 2.50 8.84 -5.38
C GLU A 16 3.54 8.81 -6.51
N GLU A 17 4.71 8.22 -6.28
CA GLU A 17 5.74 8.09 -7.32
C GLU A 17 5.34 7.08 -8.41
N ALA A 18 4.71 5.95 -8.02
CA ALA A 18 4.23 4.97 -8.98
C ALA A 18 3.11 5.51 -9.89
N GLU A 19 2.28 6.43 -9.39
CA GLU A 19 1.22 7.08 -10.16
C GLU A 19 1.75 8.15 -11.12
N LYS A 20 2.91 8.75 -10.85
CA LYS A 20 3.60 9.71 -11.74
C LYS A 20 4.31 9.05 -12.91
N LEU A 21 4.52 7.73 -12.88
CA LEU A 21 5.20 7.03 -13.97
C LEU A 21 4.44 7.20 -15.30
N PRO A 22 5.12 7.62 -16.39
CA PRO A 22 4.47 7.81 -17.68
C PRO A 22 4.02 6.46 -18.24
N LYS A 23 2.71 6.19 -18.17
CA LYS A 23 2.09 4.93 -18.62
C LYS A 23 2.35 4.58 -20.09
N LYS A 24 2.78 5.57 -20.90
CA LYS A 24 3.13 5.42 -22.32
C LYS A 24 4.52 4.84 -22.55
N THR A 25 5.43 4.90 -21.57
CA THR A 25 6.83 4.41 -21.73
C THR A 25 7.03 3.00 -21.16
N LEU A 26 6.04 2.46 -20.44
CA LEU A 26 6.13 1.15 -19.81
C LEU A 26 5.61 0.07 -20.76
N SER A 27 6.32 -1.05 -20.84
CA SER A 27 5.82 -2.29 -21.43
C SER A 27 4.64 -2.84 -20.63
N ASP A 28 3.80 -3.68 -21.22
CA ASP A 28 2.61 -4.21 -20.54
C ASP A 28 2.95 -5.01 -19.28
N LYS A 29 4.09 -5.73 -19.29
CA LYS A 29 4.63 -6.41 -18.10
C LYS A 29 4.99 -5.43 -16.98
N GLU A 30 5.53 -4.26 -17.33
CA GLU A 30 5.92 -3.25 -16.35
C GLU A 30 4.68 -2.53 -15.79
N LYS A 31 3.67 -2.27 -16.62
CA LYS A 31 2.37 -1.75 -16.16
C LYS A 31 1.72 -2.69 -15.15
N GLU A 32 1.73 -4.00 -15.39
CA GLU A 32 1.21 -5.00 -14.45
C GLU A 32 1.96 -5.01 -13.11
N ARG A 33 3.30 -4.92 -13.17
CA ARG A 33 4.13 -4.83 -11.95
C ARG A 33 3.85 -3.54 -11.17
N VAL A 34 3.76 -2.40 -11.84
CA VAL A 34 3.43 -1.11 -11.22
C VAL A 34 2.04 -1.16 -10.55
N LYS A 35 1.03 -1.74 -11.22
CA LYS A 35 -0.30 -1.96 -10.61
C LYS A 35 -0.21 -2.80 -9.34
N THR A 36 0.58 -3.87 -9.37
CA THR A 36 0.77 -4.76 -8.22
C THR A 36 1.44 -4.03 -7.05
N ILE A 37 2.48 -3.25 -7.32
CA ILE A 37 3.18 -2.43 -6.33
C ILE A 37 2.22 -1.42 -5.69
N ILE A 38 1.42 -0.71 -6.50
CA ILE A 38 0.40 0.23 -6.01
C ILE A 38 -0.63 -0.49 -5.14
N ALA A 39 -1.11 -1.68 -5.54
CA ALA A 39 -2.08 -2.44 -4.76
C ALA A 39 -1.53 -2.85 -3.38
N ILE A 40 -0.27 -3.32 -3.33
CA ILE A 40 0.40 -3.67 -2.08
C ILE A 40 0.60 -2.43 -1.21
N ALA A 41 1.11 -1.34 -1.79
CA ALA A 41 1.37 -0.10 -1.06
C ALA A 41 0.08 0.53 -0.50
N LYS A 42 -1.01 0.58 -1.29
CA LYS A 42 -2.34 1.00 -0.82
C LYS A 42 -2.81 0.14 0.34
N HIS A 43 -2.75 -1.19 0.19
CA HIS A 43 -3.16 -2.11 1.25
C HIS A 43 -2.38 -1.92 2.56
N GLN A 44 -1.06 -1.76 2.47
CA GLN A 44 -0.21 -1.55 3.65
C GLN A 44 -0.42 -0.18 4.28
N SER A 45 -0.61 0.87 3.48
CA SER A 45 -0.94 2.20 3.99
C SER A 45 -2.28 2.21 4.72
N ASP A 46 -3.28 1.50 4.20
CA ASP A 46 -4.60 1.36 4.82
C ASP A 46 -4.53 0.63 6.16
N ILE A 47 -3.91 -0.55 6.20
CA ILE A 47 -3.79 -1.33 7.44
C ILE A 47 -3.05 -0.55 8.54
N ARG A 48 -2.00 0.16 8.16
CA ARG A 48 -1.10 0.86 9.10
C ARG A 48 -1.61 2.25 9.49
N GLY A 49 -2.38 2.90 8.62
CA GLY A 49 -3.04 4.17 8.88
C GLY A 49 -4.40 4.02 9.56
N SER A 50 -5.00 2.83 9.56
CA SER A 50 -6.25 2.57 10.27
C SER A 50 -6.05 2.66 11.78
N ALA A 51 -7.07 3.17 12.49
CA ALA A 51 -7.10 3.14 13.94
C ALA A 51 -6.96 1.69 14.42
N LYS A 52 -6.21 1.47 15.52
CA LYS A 52 -6.12 0.12 16.10
C LYS A 52 -7.52 -0.39 16.44
N GLY A 53 -7.93 -1.48 15.80
CA GLY A 53 -9.24 -2.11 16.00
C GLY A 53 -10.33 -1.74 14.99
N SER A 54 -10.09 -0.82 14.04
CA SER A 54 -11.08 -0.47 12.98
C SER A 54 -11.05 -1.38 11.75
N CYS A 55 -10.20 -2.42 11.74
CA CYS A 55 -10.08 -3.34 10.62
C CYS A 55 -11.38 -4.15 10.45
N LYS A 56 -12.23 -3.76 9.48
CA LYS A 56 -13.52 -4.39 9.15
C LYS A 56 -13.38 -5.71 8.37
N LYS A 57 -12.31 -6.50 8.56
CA LYS A 57 -12.29 -7.87 8.04
C LYS A 57 -13.10 -8.77 8.97
N LYS A 58 -14.26 -9.25 8.50
CA LYS A 58 -15.03 -10.31 9.17
C LYS A 58 -14.10 -11.51 9.42
N LYS A 59 -13.80 -11.76 10.70
CA LYS A 59 -13.33 -13.03 11.29
C LYS A 59 -11.96 -13.58 10.85
N HIS A 60 -10.87 -12.81 10.95
CA HIS A 60 -9.55 -13.42 11.18
C HIS A 60 -8.52 -12.43 11.77
N CYS A 61 -8.90 -11.74 12.84
CA CYS A 61 -7.92 -11.08 13.71
C CYS A 61 -8.13 -11.67 15.10
N SER A 62 -7.61 -12.88 15.28
CA SER A 62 -7.54 -13.50 16.59
C SER A 62 -6.65 -12.61 17.44
N LYS A 63 -7.28 -11.93 18.41
CA LYS A 63 -6.60 -11.39 19.58
C LYS A 63 -5.76 -12.51 20.21
N LYS A 64 -4.58 -12.13 20.69
CA LYS A 64 -3.81 -12.90 21.67
C LYS A 64 -4.72 -13.47 22.75
#